data_AF-A0A2M7W567-F1
#
_entry.id   AF-A0A2M7W567-F1
#
_cell.length_a   1.000
_cell.length_b   1.000
_cell.length_c   1.000
_cell.angle_alpha   90.00
_cell.angle_beta   90.00
_cell.angle_gamma   90.00
#
_symmetry.space_group_name_H-M   'P 1'
#
loop_
_entity.id
_entity.type
_entity.pdbx_description
1 polymer ?
#
loop_
_entity_poly.entity_id
_entity_poly.type
_entity_poly.pdbx_seq_one_letter_code
_entity_poly.pdbx_strand_id
1 'polypeptide(L)'
;MLFSKKVTAIILAFILVGGGFWLVNRNKQKEVGVSPEITLEPTQQIVTELVAPMSETEKQAIEDAFAKEGVEMTLLKDVAGSQAVGTAWRQYDGVKFYHKIDANNLTEPDKGFFYEGWLVGEAGFFSAGRLGVVDGRGKLYFSAEEDKTGFRGVVVTLEPEDGNDAPDKHILEGNF
;
A
#
# COMPACT_ATOMS: atom_id res chain seq x y z
N MET A 1 45.09 9.32 66.76
CA MET A 1 45.28 7.85 66.81
C MET A 1 46.21 7.45 65.66
N LEU A 2 47.46 7.10 65.96
CA LEU A 2 48.40 6.58 64.96
C LEU A 2 48.02 5.14 64.62
N PHE A 3 47.51 4.89 63.41
CA PHE A 3 47.36 3.52 62.92
C PHE A 3 48.74 2.88 62.79
N SER A 4 48.92 1.67 63.35
CA SER A 4 50.20 0.97 63.29
C SER A 4 50.55 0.67 61.84
N LYS A 5 51.84 0.78 61.48
CA LYS A 5 52.35 0.56 60.11
C LYS A 5 51.91 -0.79 59.50
N LYS A 6 51.56 -1.77 60.35
CA LYS A 6 51.06 -3.10 59.93
C LYS A 6 49.58 -3.06 59.48
N VAL A 7 48.75 -2.22 60.09
CA VAL A 7 47.33 -2.07 59.74
C VAL A 7 47.18 -1.33 58.40
N THR A 8 48.01 -0.32 58.16
CA THR A 8 48.01 0.43 56.90
C THR A 8 48.42 -0.43 55.70
N ALA A 9 49.37 -1.36 55.89
CA ALA A 9 49.80 -2.29 54.85
C ALA A 9 48.71 -3.30 54.46
N ILE A 10 47.92 -3.77 55.43
CA ILE A 10 46.82 -4.71 55.17
C ILE A 10 45.68 -4.01 54.40
N ILE A 11 45.35 -2.77 54.74
CA ILE A 11 44.31 -2.00 54.04
C ILE A 11 44.73 -1.73 52.58
N LEU A 12 45.99 -1.37 52.33
CA LEU A 12 46.50 -1.18 50.97
C LEU A 12 46.48 -2.47 50.14
N ALA A 13 46.78 -3.63 50.75
CA ALA A 13 46.68 -4.92 50.07
C ALA A 13 45.23 -5.27 49.68
N PHE A 14 44.25 -5.01 50.56
CA PHE A 14 42.84 -5.23 50.24
C PHE A 14 42.32 -4.28 49.15
N ILE A 15 42.77 -3.02 49.11
CA ILE A 15 42.41 -2.07 48.05
C ILE A 15 42.99 -2.51 46.69
N LEU A 16 44.23 -3.01 46.66
CA LEU A 16 44.86 -3.51 45.42
C LEU A 16 44.19 -4.79 44.90
N VAL A 17 43.84 -5.73 45.79
CA VAL A 17 43.15 -6.97 45.41
C VAL A 17 41.70 -6.69 44.99
N GLY A 18 40.98 -5.85 45.74
CA GLY A 18 39.60 -5.45 45.40
C GLY A 18 39.52 -4.62 44.11
N GLY A 19 40.46 -3.67 43.91
CA GLY A 19 40.56 -2.87 42.70
C GLY A 19 40.94 -3.68 41.46
N GLY A 20 41.86 -4.64 41.61
CA GLY A 20 42.21 -5.58 40.54
C GLY A 20 41.05 -6.49 40.14
N PHE A 21 40.29 -7.00 41.12
CA PHE A 21 39.11 -7.83 40.84
C PHE A 21 38.00 -7.05 40.12
N TRP A 22 37.78 -5.78 40.48
CA TRP A 22 36.79 -4.93 39.81
C TRP A 22 37.19 -4.55 38.37
N LEU A 23 38.48 -4.32 38.10
CA LEU A 23 38.98 -4.06 36.74
C LEU A 23 38.85 -5.29 35.82
N VAL A 24 39.16 -6.49 36.32
CA VAL A 24 39.01 -7.74 35.55
C VAL A 24 37.53 -8.06 35.30
N ASN A 25 36.64 -7.74 36.23
CA ASN A 25 35.22 -8.03 36.09
C ASN A 25 34.46 -7.02 35.22
N ARG A 26 35.00 -5.81 34.98
CA ARG A 26 34.37 -4.80 34.11
C ARG A 26 34.50 -5.11 32.62
N ASN A 27 35.43 -5.98 32.22
CA ASN A 27 35.73 -6.25 30.82
C ASN A 27 35.03 -7.52 30.25
N LYS A 28 34.08 -8.11 30.99
CA LYS A 28 33.32 -9.30 30.58
C LYS A 28 31.91 -9.03 30.07
N GLN A 29 31.67 -7.85 29.47
CA GLN A 29 30.46 -7.63 28.69
C GLN A 29 30.79 -7.12 27.29
N LYS A 30 30.78 -8.05 26.34
CA LYS A 30 30.01 -8.03 25.08
C LYS A 30 30.79 -8.76 23.98
N GLU A 31 30.53 -10.05 23.88
CA GLU A 31 30.47 -10.70 22.57
C GLU A 31 29.11 -11.40 22.51
N VAL A 32 28.08 -10.61 22.20
CA VAL A 32 26.86 -11.17 21.64
C VAL A 32 27.22 -11.52 20.22
N GLY A 33 27.50 -12.79 19.95
CA GLY A 33 27.62 -13.29 18.60
C GLY A 33 26.29 -13.05 17.89
N VAL A 34 26.23 -12.02 17.05
CA VAL A 34 25.14 -11.83 16.11
C VAL A 34 25.36 -12.86 15.02
N SER A 35 24.82 -14.06 15.22
CA SER A 35 24.44 -14.90 14.11
C SER A 35 23.16 -14.28 13.55
N PRO A 36 23.13 -13.71 12.34
CA PRO A 36 21.86 -13.49 11.68
C PRO A 36 21.34 -14.88 11.27
N GLU A 37 20.76 -15.60 12.22
CA GLU A 37 19.77 -16.58 11.83
C GLU A 37 18.59 -15.77 11.31
N ILE A 38 18.59 -15.56 10.00
CA ILE A 38 17.44 -15.04 9.28
C ILE A 38 16.39 -16.15 9.41
N THR A 39 15.63 -16.12 10.49
CA THR A 39 14.38 -16.83 10.56
C THR A 39 13.49 -16.13 9.56
N LEU A 40 13.41 -16.71 8.36
CA LEU A 40 12.40 -16.33 7.39
C LEU A 40 11.07 -16.69 8.05
N GLU A 41 10.44 -15.70 8.69
CA GLU A 41 9.01 -15.77 8.98
C GLU A 41 8.35 -16.23 7.67
N PRO A 42 7.60 -17.35 7.69
CA PRO A 42 6.90 -17.79 6.49
C PRO A 42 6.07 -16.61 6.02
N THR A 43 6.40 -16.08 4.84
CA THR A 43 5.67 -14.99 4.21
C THR A 43 4.19 -15.29 4.40
N GLN A 44 3.47 -14.44 5.13
CA GLN A 44 2.02 -14.46 5.11
C GLN A 44 1.66 -14.26 3.64
N GLN A 45 1.40 -15.37 2.95
CA GLN A 45 0.85 -15.32 1.61
C GLN A 45 -0.47 -14.59 1.82
N ILE A 46 -0.52 -13.34 1.36
CA ILE A 46 -1.79 -12.64 1.19
C ILE A 46 -2.59 -13.61 0.32
N VAL A 47 -3.55 -14.30 0.93
CA VAL A 47 -4.54 -15.08 0.20
C VAL A 47 -5.47 -14.04 -0.38
N THR A 48 -4.97 -13.27 -1.34
CA THR A 48 -5.84 -12.57 -2.28
C THR A 48 -6.56 -13.70 -2.99
N GLU A 49 -7.81 -13.94 -2.62
CA GLU A 49 -8.68 -14.79 -3.39
C GLU A 49 -8.61 -14.28 -4.83
N LEU A 50 -8.02 -15.08 -5.72
CA LEU A 50 -7.84 -14.74 -7.12
C LEU A 50 -9.24 -14.63 -7.73
N VAL A 51 -9.80 -13.42 -7.70
CA VAL A 51 -11.02 -13.10 -8.43
C VAL A 51 -10.68 -13.33 -9.90
N ALA A 52 -11.40 -14.25 -10.53
CA ALA A 52 -11.19 -14.57 -11.92
C ALA A 52 -11.27 -13.28 -12.75
N PRO A 53 -10.39 -13.08 -13.75
CA PRO A 53 -10.49 -11.92 -14.62
C PRO A 53 -11.87 -11.91 -15.26
N MET A 54 -12.50 -10.73 -15.31
CA MET A 54 -13.80 -10.53 -15.95
C MET A 54 -13.77 -11.10 -17.38
N SER A 55 -14.77 -11.92 -17.70
CA SER A 55 -14.88 -12.57 -19.01
C SER A 55 -15.10 -11.55 -20.12
N GLU A 56 -14.73 -11.89 -21.36
CA GLU A 56 -14.94 -10.99 -22.51
C GLU A 56 -16.42 -10.68 -22.74
N THR A 57 -17.30 -11.64 -22.45
CA THR A 57 -18.76 -11.46 -22.51
C THR A 57 -19.25 -10.41 -21.51
N GLU A 58 -18.71 -10.39 -20.29
CA GLU A 58 -19.07 -9.38 -19.29
C GLU A 58 -18.54 -8.00 -19.67
N LYS A 59 -17.32 -7.91 -20.22
CA LYS A 59 -16.78 -6.65 -20.75
C LYS A 59 -17.64 -6.10 -21.88
N GLN A 60 -18.04 -6.96 -22.82
CA GLN A 60 -18.91 -6.56 -23.92
C GLN A 60 -20.28 -6.08 -23.40
N ALA A 61 -20.85 -6.74 -22.40
CA ALA A 61 -22.10 -6.30 -21.79
C ALA A 61 -21.98 -4.88 -21.17
N ILE A 62 -20.83 -4.55 -20.59
CA ILE A 62 -20.54 -3.20 -20.08
C ILE A 62 -20.43 -2.18 -21.23
N GLU A 63 -19.72 -2.52 -22.30
CA GLU A 63 -19.63 -1.64 -23.48
C GLU A 63 -21.00 -1.40 -24.14
N ASP A 64 -21.83 -2.45 -24.23
CA ASP A 64 -23.19 -2.36 -24.76
C ASP A 64 -24.11 -1.53 -23.85
N ALA A 65 -23.90 -1.57 -22.53
CA ALA A 65 -24.61 -0.71 -21.59
C ALA A 65 -24.27 0.76 -21.87
N PHE A 66 -22.99 1.07 -22.09
CA PHE A 66 -22.53 2.43 -22.41
C PHE A 66 -22.94 2.94 -23.80
N ALA A 67 -23.48 2.10 -24.67
CA ALA A 67 -24.08 2.52 -25.94
C ALA A 67 -25.53 3.04 -25.79
N LYS A 68 -26.14 2.91 -24.60
CA LYS A 68 -27.52 3.32 -24.31
C LYS A 68 -27.58 4.74 -23.74
N GLU A 69 -28.80 5.28 -23.61
CA GLU A 69 -29.03 6.56 -22.92
C GLU A 69 -28.77 6.45 -21.40
N GLY A 70 -28.50 7.59 -20.75
CA GLY A 70 -28.29 7.66 -19.30
C GLY A 70 -26.85 7.40 -18.83
N VAL A 71 -25.88 7.39 -19.74
CA VAL A 71 -24.46 7.29 -19.41
C VAL A 71 -23.94 8.64 -18.94
N GLU A 72 -23.36 8.67 -17.76
CA GLU A 72 -22.60 9.81 -17.26
C GLU A 72 -21.11 9.61 -17.57
N MET A 73 -20.44 10.70 -17.96
CA MET A 73 -19.04 10.70 -18.35
C MET A 73 -18.33 11.86 -17.68
N THR A 74 -17.10 11.61 -17.22
CA THR A 74 -16.21 12.66 -16.74
C THR A 74 -14.79 12.48 -17.26
N LEU A 75 -14.10 13.60 -17.44
CA LEU A 75 -12.68 13.63 -17.78
C LEU A 75 -11.85 13.56 -16.50
N LEU A 76 -10.90 12.64 -16.47
CA LEU A 76 -9.93 12.52 -15.40
C LEU A 76 -8.69 13.34 -15.72
N LYS A 77 -8.31 14.21 -14.78
CA LYS A 77 -7.18 15.13 -14.91
C LYS A 77 -6.02 14.67 -14.04
N ASP A 78 -4.81 14.82 -14.57
CA ASP A 78 -3.58 14.63 -13.81
C ASP A 78 -3.48 15.59 -12.63
N VAL A 79 -3.26 15.02 -11.46
CA VAL A 79 -2.97 15.76 -10.22
C VAL A 79 -1.57 15.45 -9.68
N ALA A 80 -0.84 14.52 -10.30
CA ALA A 80 0.49 14.08 -9.91
C ALA A 80 1.62 14.70 -10.74
N GLY A 81 1.30 15.39 -11.83
CA GLY A 81 2.28 16.00 -12.74
C GLY A 81 2.89 15.02 -13.75
N SER A 82 2.23 13.87 -14.00
CA SER A 82 2.67 12.81 -14.92
C SER A 82 2.21 12.98 -16.37
N GLN A 83 1.37 13.99 -16.68
CA GLN A 83 0.68 14.16 -17.97
C GLN A 83 -0.31 13.04 -18.34
N ALA A 84 -0.64 12.18 -17.38
CA ALA A 84 -1.68 11.18 -17.55
C ALA A 84 -3.04 11.86 -17.80
N VAL A 85 -3.90 11.20 -18.57
CA VAL A 85 -5.28 11.65 -18.77
C VAL A 85 -6.18 10.45 -18.78
N GLY A 86 -7.46 10.63 -18.44
CA GLY A 86 -8.41 9.55 -18.57
C GLY A 86 -9.83 10.03 -18.79
N THR A 87 -10.69 9.07 -19.04
CA THR A 87 -12.13 9.25 -19.07
C THR A 87 -12.75 8.14 -18.25
N ALA A 88 -13.74 8.51 -17.44
CA ALA A 88 -14.53 7.58 -16.68
C ALA A 88 -16.00 7.66 -17.11
N TRP A 89 -16.65 6.51 -17.14
CA TRP A 89 -18.07 6.39 -17.43
C TRP A 89 -18.77 5.64 -16.32
N ARG A 90 -20.03 5.99 -16.06
CA ARG A 90 -20.90 5.23 -15.18
C ARG A 90 -22.33 5.19 -15.70
N GLN A 91 -23.05 4.14 -15.32
CA GLN A 91 -24.46 3.98 -15.61
C GLN A 91 -25.09 3.08 -14.55
N TYR A 92 -26.35 3.36 -14.19
CA TYR A 92 -27.19 2.45 -13.45
C TYR A 92 -28.47 2.21 -14.26
N ASP A 93 -28.74 0.96 -14.63
CA ASP A 93 -29.90 0.60 -15.46
C ASP A 93 -31.19 0.34 -14.63
N GLY A 94 -31.13 0.58 -13.32
CA GLY A 94 -32.21 0.26 -12.38
C GLY A 94 -32.02 -1.09 -11.67
N VAL A 95 -31.09 -1.93 -12.15
CA VAL A 95 -30.78 -3.24 -11.58
C VAL A 95 -29.29 -3.40 -11.31
N LYS A 96 -28.44 -2.93 -12.22
CA LYS A 96 -27.00 -3.12 -12.17
C LYS A 96 -26.28 -1.81 -12.45
N PHE A 97 -25.26 -1.55 -11.64
CA PHE A 97 -24.32 -0.46 -11.82
C PHE A 97 -23.16 -0.93 -12.68
N TYR A 98 -22.76 -0.09 -13.63
CA TYR A 98 -21.63 -0.30 -14.51
C TYR A 98 -20.69 0.90 -14.43
N HIS A 99 -19.39 0.63 -14.42
CA HIS A 99 -18.35 1.64 -14.42
C HIS A 99 -17.17 1.20 -15.29
N LYS A 100 -16.59 2.16 -16.00
CA LYS A 100 -15.38 1.96 -16.80
C LYS A 100 -14.44 3.13 -16.67
N ILE A 101 -13.15 2.85 -16.65
CA ILE A 101 -12.08 3.84 -16.77
C ILE A 101 -11.20 3.48 -17.96
N ASP A 102 -10.94 4.46 -18.82
CA ASP A 102 -9.88 4.40 -19.82
C ASP A 102 -8.88 5.52 -19.53
N ALA A 103 -7.66 5.14 -19.17
CA ALA A 103 -6.55 6.05 -18.89
C ALA A 103 -5.44 5.89 -19.92
N ASN A 104 -4.76 6.99 -20.24
CA ASN A 104 -3.66 7.05 -21.20
C ASN A 104 -2.48 7.82 -20.60
N ASN A 105 -1.29 7.57 -21.15
CA ASN A 105 -0.03 8.14 -20.69
C ASN A 105 0.26 7.85 -19.20
N LEU A 106 -0.22 6.71 -18.69
CA LEU A 106 0.22 6.22 -17.39
C LEU A 106 1.68 5.80 -17.48
N THR A 107 2.49 6.19 -16.51
CA THR A 107 3.86 5.67 -16.40
C THR A 107 3.80 4.20 -15.97
N GLU A 108 4.68 3.36 -16.51
CA GLU A 108 4.81 1.97 -16.08
C GLU A 108 5.06 1.95 -14.55
N PRO A 109 4.25 1.23 -13.77
CA PRO A 109 4.43 1.19 -12.33
C PRO A 109 5.72 0.44 -11.98
N ASP A 110 6.43 0.90 -10.95
CA ASP A 110 7.56 0.18 -10.39
C ASP A 110 7.12 -1.20 -9.87
N LYS A 111 8.06 -2.14 -9.76
CA LYS A 111 7.77 -3.47 -9.23
C LYS A 111 7.18 -3.36 -7.81
N GLY A 112 6.03 -4.00 -7.59
CA GLY A 112 5.30 -3.94 -6.33
C GLY A 112 4.35 -2.76 -6.22
N PHE A 113 4.10 -2.04 -7.31
CA PHE A 113 3.05 -1.03 -7.43
C PHE A 113 2.06 -1.38 -8.53
N PHE A 114 0.83 -0.90 -8.40
CA PHE A 114 -0.22 -1.04 -9.40
C PHE A 114 -1.14 0.19 -9.40
N TYR A 115 -1.90 0.36 -10.48
CA TYR A 115 -2.93 1.40 -10.52
C TYR A 115 -4.28 0.85 -10.08
N GLU A 116 -5.02 1.61 -9.29
CA GLU A 116 -6.35 1.26 -8.80
C GLU A 116 -7.36 2.36 -9.09
N GLY A 117 -8.58 1.96 -9.45
CA GLY A 117 -9.70 2.88 -9.66
C GLY A 117 -10.58 2.92 -8.42
N TRP A 118 -10.96 4.12 -8.01
CA TRP A 118 -11.79 4.38 -6.83
C TRP A 118 -13.00 5.23 -7.19
N LEU A 119 -14.15 4.86 -6.64
CA LEU A 119 -15.33 5.70 -6.57
C LEU A 119 -15.28 6.51 -5.27
N VAL A 120 -15.60 7.80 -5.34
CA VAL A 120 -15.51 8.74 -4.21
C VAL A 120 -16.86 9.38 -3.93
N GLY A 121 -17.28 9.36 -2.67
CA GLY A 121 -18.56 9.93 -2.24
C GLY A 121 -18.52 10.37 -0.79
N GLU A 122 -19.67 10.78 -0.26
CA GLU A 122 -19.78 11.20 1.16
C GLU A 122 -19.44 10.06 2.13
N ALA A 123 -19.69 8.81 1.72
CA ALA A 123 -19.36 7.61 2.48
C ALA A 123 -17.86 7.25 2.45
N GLY A 124 -17.04 8.00 1.71
CA GLY A 124 -15.60 7.77 1.55
C GLY A 124 -15.25 7.16 0.19
N PHE A 125 -14.26 6.27 0.19
CA PHE A 125 -13.70 5.63 -0.99
C PHE A 125 -14.22 4.20 -1.13
N PHE A 126 -14.48 3.80 -2.38
CA PHE A 126 -14.85 2.44 -2.73
C PHE A 126 -13.95 1.98 -3.89
N SER A 127 -13.19 0.91 -3.69
CA SER A 127 -12.36 0.33 -4.75
C SER A 127 -13.25 -0.26 -5.84
N ALA A 128 -13.03 0.18 -7.08
CA ALA A 128 -13.58 -0.41 -8.29
C ALA A 128 -12.63 -1.49 -8.87
N GLY A 129 -11.45 -1.66 -8.28
CA GLY A 129 -10.46 -2.67 -8.63
C GLY A 129 -9.21 -2.14 -9.35
N ARG A 130 -8.30 -3.07 -9.64
CA ARG A 130 -7.02 -2.77 -10.31
C ARG A 130 -7.21 -2.48 -11.80
N LEU A 131 -6.50 -1.49 -12.31
CA LEU A 131 -6.43 -1.23 -13.76
C LEU A 131 -5.53 -2.26 -14.43
N GLY A 132 -5.99 -2.82 -15.55
CA GLY A 132 -5.13 -3.53 -16.48
C GLY A 132 -4.34 -2.51 -17.31
N VAL A 133 -3.04 -2.40 -17.06
CA VAL A 133 -2.15 -1.45 -17.76
C VAL A 133 -1.29 -2.18 -18.78
N VAL A 134 -1.32 -1.73 -20.03
CA VAL A 134 -0.46 -2.21 -21.12
C VAL A 134 -0.01 -1.02 -21.97
N ASP A 135 1.31 -0.83 -22.08
CA ASP A 135 1.92 0.27 -22.85
C ASP A 135 1.37 1.66 -22.45
N GLY A 136 1.29 1.93 -21.15
CA GLY A 136 0.79 3.20 -20.60
C GLY A 136 -0.71 3.46 -20.80
N ARG A 137 -1.46 2.46 -21.29
CA ARG A 137 -2.93 2.49 -21.39
C ARG A 137 -3.52 1.64 -20.28
N GLY A 138 -4.25 2.28 -19.37
CA GLY A 138 -4.95 1.62 -18.27
C GLY A 138 -6.43 1.43 -18.59
N LYS A 139 -6.95 0.23 -18.34
CA LYS A 139 -8.38 -0.07 -18.48
C LYS A 139 -8.92 -0.71 -17.21
N LEU A 140 -10.12 -0.29 -16.81
CA LEU A 140 -10.88 -0.92 -15.73
C LEU A 140 -12.33 -1.07 -16.14
N TYR A 141 -12.90 -2.22 -15.81
CA TYR A 141 -14.31 -2.55 -15.96
C TYR A 141 -14.82 -3.03 -14.61
N PHE A 142 -15.89 -2.41 -14.13
CA PHE A 142 -16.51 -2.73 -12.85
C PHE A 142 -18.03 -2.83 -13.01
N SER A 143 -18.64 -3.75 -12.29
CA SER A 143 -20.10 -3.82 -12.19
C SER A 143 -20.53 -4.30 -10.80
N ALA A 144 -21.69 -3.83 -10.33
CA ALA A 144 -22.26 -4.21 -9.04
C ALA A 144 -23.79 -4.29 -9.15
N GLU A 145 -24.42 -5.15 -8.33
CA GLU A 145 -25.88 -5.21 -8.21
C GLU A 145 -26.45 -4.04 -7.38
N GLU A 146 -25.59 -3.34 -6.64
CA GLU A 146 -25.96 -2.16 -5.87
C GLU A 146 -25.79 -0.88 -6.70
N ASP A 147 -26.69 0.07 -6.49
CA ASP A 147 -26.55 1.42 -7.03
C ASP A 147 -25.37 2.15 -6.37
N LYS A 148 -24.35 2.49 -7.16
CA LYS A 148 -23.19 3.28 -6.75
C LYS A 148 -23.21 4.72 -7.27
N THR A 149 -24.32 5.21 -7.82
CA THR A 149 -24.44 6.58 -8.35
C THR A 149 -24.25 7.68 -7.29
N GLY A 150 -24.38 7.35 -6.00
CA GLY A 150 -24.05 8.24 -4.88
C GLY A 150 -22.56 8.63 -4.80
N PHE A 151 -21.66 7.86 -5.41
CA PHE A 151 -20.24 8.21 -5.52
C PHE A 151 -20.02 9.15 -6.71
N ARG A 152 -19.95 10.45 -6.45
CA ARG A 152 -19.89 11.50 -7.47
C ARG A 152 -18.47 11.77 -7.98
N GLY A 153 -17.45 11.30 -7.28
CA GLY A 153 -16.06 11.41 -7.69
C GLY A 153 -15.49 10.08 -8.18
N VAL A 154 -14.40 10.18 -8.92
CA VAL A 154 -13.61 9.03 -9.37
C VAL A 154 -12.13 9.41 -9.32
N VAL A 155 -11.32 8.49 -8.83
CA VAL A 155 -9.87 8.67 -8.69
C VAL A 155 -9.16 7.45 -9.25
N VAL A 156 -8.02 7.66 -9.91
CA VAL A 156 -7.04 6.61 -10.19
C VAL A 156 -5.82 6.89 -9.33
N THR A 157 -5.39 5.90 -8.56
CA THR A 157 -4.23 5.98 -7.66
C THR A 157 -3.12 5.04 -8.11
N LEU A 158 -1.90 5.28 -7.60
CA LEU A 158 -0.78 4.35 -7.67
C LEU A 158 -0.58 3.77 -6.26
N GLU A 159 -0.83 2.47 -6.13
CA GLU A 159 -0.88 1.74 -4.87
C GLU A 159 0.32 0.80 -4.72
N PRO A 160 0.91 0.67 -3.51
CA PRO A 160 1.84 -0.41 -3.19
C PRO A 160 1.11 -1.75 -2.98
N GLU A 161 1.77 -2.87 -3.29
CA GLU A 161 1.29 -4.22 -2.96
C GLU A 161 1.57 -4.58 -1.48
N ASP A 162 1.01 -3.79 -0.56
CA ASP A 162 1.21 -3.95 0.89
C ASP A 162 -0.04 -4.41 1.65
N GLY A 163 -1.20 -4.47 0.98
CA GLY A 163 -2.48 -4.87 1.58
C GLY A 163 -3.21 -3.75 2.32
N ASN A 164 -2.83 -2.48 2.11
CA ASN A 164 -3.60 -1.34 2.57
C ASN A 164 -4.84 -1.12 1.69
N ASP A 165 -6.02 -1.08 2.31
CA ASP A 165 -7.31 -0.93 1.61
C ASP A 165 -7.74 0.54 1.42
N ALA A 166 -6.87 1.50 1.76
CA ALA A 166 -7.12 2.93 1.57
C ALA A 166 -6.35 3.47 0.35
N PRO A 167 -6.89 4.45 -0.38
CA PRO A 167 -6.19 5.04 -1.52
C PRO A 167 -4.87 5.69 -1.08
N ASP A 168 -3.80 5.42 -1.82
CA ASP A 168 -2.48 6.03 -1.64
C ASP A 168 -2.32 7.23 -2.60
N LYS A 169 -1.41 7.15 -3.57
CA LYS A 169 -1.02 8.32 -4.36
C LYS A 169 -2.02 8.57 -5.48
N HIS A 170 -2.78 9.65 -5.39
CA HIS A 170 -3.68 10.09 -6.46
C HIS A 170 -2.89 10.49 -7.71
N ILE A 171 -3.32 9.98 -8.86
CA ILE A 171 -2.72 10.22 -10.17
C ILE A 171 -3.70 10.97 -11.06
N LEU A 172 -4.94 10.47 -11.15
CA LEU A 172 -6.00 11.10 -11.92
C LEU A 172 -7.24 11.32 -11.04
N GLU A 173 -7.92 12.45 -11.23
CA GLU A 173 -9.19 12.75 -10.54
C GLU A 173 -10.25 13.31 -11.49
N GLY A 174 -11.51 12.98 -11.23
CA GLY A 174 -12.67 13.51 -11.94
C GLY A 174 -13.94 13.46 -11.10
N ASN A 175 -14.99 14.15 -11.56
CA ASN A 175 -16.29 14.18 -10.92
C ASN A 175 -17.40 14.07 -11.96
N PHE A 176 -18.39 13.23 -11.69
CA PHE A 176 -19.59 13.03 -12.51
C PHE A 176 -20.64 14.14 -12.27
#